data_AF-A0A662LYL3-F1
#
_entry.id   AF-A0A662LYL3-F1
#
_cell.length_a   1.000
_cell.length_b   1.000
_cell.length_c   1.000
_cell.angle_alpha   90.00
_cell.angle_beta   90.00
_cell.angle_gamma   90.00
#
_symmetry.space_group_name_H-M   'P 1'
#
loop_
_entity.id
_entity.type
_entity.pdbx_description
1 polymer ?
#
loop_
_entity_poly.entity_id
_entity_poly.type
_entity_poly.pdbx_seq_one_letter_code
_entity_poly.pdbx_strand_id
1 'polypeptide(L)'
;MDVSHLFKKRNNLPFELYEIDLFNATDDELLGISKQMGLALSLDEMKMIKDYFKNKRRLPTDIELQALGQAWSEHCCYKSSKYPLKQFIYDIAREKIVAREDAGVVEFDDGHYYVAALESHNHPSAVEPYGGAATGIGGIVRDVVC
;
A
#
# COMPACT_ATOMS: atom_id res chain seq x y z
N MET A 1 14.53 -20.75 -2.08
CA MET A 1 14.61 -21.34 -0.74
C MET A 1 13.21 -21.77 -0.37
N ASP A 2 13.03 -22.99 0.09
CA ASP A 2 11.71 -23.48 0.52
C ASP A 2 11.45 -23.00 1.95
N VAL A 3 10.42 -22.18 2.13
CA VAL A 3 10.00 -21.62 3.43
C VAL A 3 8.66 -22.20 3.91
N SER A 4 8.15 -23.25 3.26
CA SER A 4 6.82 -23.83 3.53
C SER A 4 6.67 -24.29 4.98
N HIS A 5 7.77 -24.69 5.63
CA HIS A 5 7.78 -25.10 7.03
C HIS A 5 7.43 -23.96 8.02
N LEU A 6 7.51 -22.70 7.59
CA LEU A 6 7.12 -21.52 8.39
C LEU A 6 5.63 -21.19 8.28
N PHE A 7 4.88 -21.85 7.39
CA PHE A 7 3.46 -21.62 7.15
C PHE A 7 2.63 -22.66 7.90
N LYS A 8 1.90 -22.22 8.92
CA LYS A 8 1.08 -23.08 9.77
C LYS A 8 -0.39 -22.87 9.43
N LYS A 9 -1.01 -23.82 8.73
CA LYS A 9 -2.44 -23.76 8.41
C LYS A 9 -3.29 -23.82 9.68
N ARG A 10 -4.21 -22.88 9.83
CA ARG A 10 -5.18 -22.89 10.92
C ARG A 10 -6.33 -23.83 10.56
N ASN A 11 -6.56 -24.83 11.40
CA ASN A 11 -7.62 -25.81 11.20
C ASN A 11 -8.99 -25.27 11.64
N ASN A 12 -10.06 -25.92 11.16
CA ASN A 12 -11.46 -25.68 11.56
C ASN A 12 -12.03 -24.30 11.14
N LEU A 13 -11.60 -23.77 10.00
CA LEU A 13 -12.19 -22.58 9.38
C LEU A 13 -12.82 -22.97 8.02
N PRO A 14 -13.86 -22.24 7.55
CA PRO A 14 -14.48 -22.49 6.25
C PRO A 14 -13.62 -22.01 5.06
N PHE A 15 -12.45 -21.43 5.33
CA PHE A 15 -11.48 -20.94 4.35
C PHE A 15 -10.06 -21.26 4.81
N GLU A 16 -9.09 -21.15 3.90
CA GLU A 16 -7.68 -21.31 4.24
C GLU A 16 -7.13 -20.06 4.91
N LEU A 17 -6.44 -20.24 6.03
CA LEU A 17 -5.75 -19.19 6.76
C LEU A 17 -4.44 -19.76 7.29
N TYR A 18 -3.34 -19.05 7.07
CA TYR A 18 -2.02 -19.49 7.54
C TYR A 18 -1.46 -18.50 8.56
N GLU A 19 -0.93 -19.02 9.66
CA GLU A 19 -0.07 -18.28 10.58
C GLU A 19 1.39 -18.45 10.15
N ILE A 20 2.15 -17.36 10.08
CA ILE A 20 3.49 -17.36 9.51
C ILE A 20 4.52 -17.12 10.61
N ASP A 21 5.44 -18.07 10.77
CA ASP A 21 6.46 -18.03 11.82
C ASP A 21 7.63 -17.10 11.44
N LEU A 22 7.43 -15.80 11.62
CA LEU A 22 8.50 -14.81 11.42
C LEU A 22 9.57 -14.88 12.52
N PHE A 23 9.26 -15.44 13.69
CA PHE A 23 10.10 -15.31 14.87
C PHE A 23 11.38 -16.13 14.71
N ASN A 24 11.22 -17.35 14.21
CA ASN A 24 12.29 -18.30 13.98
C ASN A 24 12.94 -18.17 12.59
N ALA A 25 12.35 -17.37 11.69
CA ALA A 25 12.90 -17.13 10.36
C ALA A 25 14.25 -16.40 10.42
N THR A 26 15.22 -16.90 9.69
CA THR A 26 16.48 -16.21 9.34
C THR A 26 16.22 -15.08 8.33
N ASP A 27 17.22 -14.22 8.10
CA ASP A 27 17.11 -13.13 7.13
C ASP A 27 16.81 -13.61 5.70
N ASP A 28 17.43 -14.72 5.27
CA ASP A 28 17.17 -15.33 3.97
C ASP A 28 15.76 -15.92 3.89
N GLU A 29 15.26 -16.49 4.98
CA GLU A 29 13.88 -17.00 5.05
C GLU A 29 12.85 -15.87 5.07
N LEU A 30 13.13 -14.73 5.72
CA LEU A 30 12.28 -13.54 5.65
C LEU A 30 12.14 -13.04 4.20
N LEU A 31 13.24 -12.99 3.46
CA LEU A 31 13.20 -12.68 2.02
C LEU A 31 12.48 -13.78 1.22
N GLY A 32 12.66 -15.04 1.61
CA GLY A 32 11.94 -16.19 1.05
C GLY A 32 10.43 -16.07 1.21
N ILE A 33 9.94 -15.69 2.40
CA ILE A 33 8.53 -15.43 2.68
C ILE A 33 8.01 -14.28 1.82
N SER A 34 8.73 -13.14 1.80
CA SER A 34 8.36 -11.97 0.98
C SER A 34 8.21 -12.35 -0.50
N LYS A 35 9.15 -13.16 -1.03
CA LYS A 35 9.12 -13.65 -2.40
C LYS A 35 7.99 -14.65 -2.67
N GLN A 36 7.81 -15.65 -1.79
CA GLN A 36 6.79 -16.69 -1.97
C GLN A 36 5.37 -16.11 -1.95
N MET A 37 5.13 -15.10 -1.11
CA MET A 37 3.83 -14.44 -0.99
C MET A 37 3.63 -13.26 -1.94
N GLY A 38 4.69 -12.82 -2.65
CA GLY A 38 4.62 -11.66 -3.55
C GLY A 38 4.45 -10.33 -2.82
N LEU A 39 4.98 -10.19 -1.59
CA LEU A 39 4.80 -8.98 -0.77
C LEU A 39 5.60 -7.79 -1.29
N ALA A 40 6.68 -8.04 -2.05
CA ALA A 40 7.63 -7.03 -2.52
C ALA A 40 8.22 -6.17 -1.38
N LEU A 41 8.33 -6.73 -0.17
CA LEU A 41 8.93 -6.09 0.99
C LEU A 41 10.43 -6.38 1.08
N SER A 42 11.21 -5.36 1.42
CA SER A 42 12.64 -5.45 1.70
C SER A 42 12.94 -6.20 3.00
N LEU A 43 14.20 -6.58 3.21
CA LEU A 43 14.62 -7.24 4.44
C LEU A 43 14.33 -6.39 5.69
N ASP A 44 14.59 -5.08 5.63
CA ASP A 44 14.37 -4.17 6.75
C ASP A 44 12.88 -4.03 7.10
N GLU A 45 12.00 -4.00 6.10
CA GLU A 45 10.56 -3.99 6.31
C GLU A 45 10.08 -5.31 6.92
N MET A 46 10.58 -6.45 6.41
CA MET A 46 10.27 -7.76 6.99
C MET A 46 10.75 -7.90 8.44
N LYS A 47 11.93 -7.35 8.77
CA LYS A 47 12.43 -7.27 10.16
C LYS A 47 11.55 -6.40 11.04
N MET A 48 11.12 -5.23 10.54
CA MET A 48 10.23 -4.34 11.28
C MET A 48 8.87 -5.01 11.58
N ILE A 49 8.33 -5.75 10.61
CA ILE A 49 7.11 -6.54 10.79
C ILE A 49 7.33 -7.66 11.81
N LYS A 50 8.45 -8.39 11.71
CA LYS A 50 8.83 -9.42 12.69
C LYS A 50 8.87 -8.85 14.11
N ASP A 51 9.49 -7.70 14.30
CA ASP A 51 9.60 -7.05 15.61
C ASP A 51 8.23 -6.57 16.12
N TYR A 52 7.39 -6.01 15.25
CA TYR A 52 6.02 -5.65 15.60
C TYR A 52 5.22 -6.84 16.14
N PHE A 53 5.24 -7.97 15.44
CA PHE A 53 4.50 -9.18 15.86
C PHE A 53 5.10 -9.85 17.09
N LYS A 54 6.44 -9.81 17.26
CA LYS A 54 7.10 -10.22 18.51
C LYS A 54 6.58 -9.42 19.70
N ASN A 55 6.49 -8.10 19.56
CA ASN A 55 5.95 -7.22 20.60
C ASN A 55 4.47 -7.49 20.90
N LYS A 56 3.69 -7.89 19.88
CA LYS A 56 2.30 -8.34 20.04
C LYS A 56 2.16 -9.75 20.61
N ARG A 57 3.26 -10.51 20.76
CA ARG A 57 3.31 -11.88 21.28
C ARG A 57 2.40 -12.86 20.51
N ARG A 58 2.29 -12.68 19.20
CA ARG A 58 1.56 -13.58 18.32
C ARG A 58 2.17 -13.59 16.92
N LEU A 59 1.97 -14.69 16.20
CA LEU A 59 2.33 -14.74 14.79
C LEU A 59 1.37 -13.88 13.95
N PRO A 60 1.85 -13.27 12.86
CA PRO A 60 0.97 -12.72 11.84
C PRO A 60 0.25 -13.84 11.09
N THR A 61 -0.94 -13.51 10.62
CA THR A 61 -1.60 -14.26 9.56
C THR A 61 -1.09 -13.82 8.19
N ASP A 62 -1.23 -14.69 7.20
CA ASP A 62 -0.97 -14.41 5.79
C ASP A 62 -1.67 -13.14 5.29
N ILE A 63 -2.95 -12.95 5.61
CA ILE A 63 -3.73 -11.78 5.20
C ILE A 63 -3.21 -10.48 5.84
N GLU A 64 -2.73 -10.54 7.08
CA GLU A 64 -2.09 -9.38 7.72
C GLU A 64 -0.79 -9.00 7.02
N LEU A 65 0.02 -9.97 6.60
CA LEU A 65 1.23 -9.70 5.83
C LEU A 65 0.90 -9.15 4.43
N GLN A 66 -0.13 -9.67 3.76
CA GLN A 66 -0.58 -9.13 2.47
C GLN A 66 -1.10 -7.70 2.58
N ALA A 67 -1.87 -7.40 3.63
CA ALA A 67 -2.36 -6.05 3.90
C ALA A 67 -1.20 -5.07 4.14
N LEU A 68 -0.18 -5.49 4.91
CA LEU A 68 1.03 -4.69 5.11
C LEU A 68 1.82 -4.53 3.81
N GLY A 69 1.97 -5.58 3.01
CA GLY A 69 2.65 -5.53 1.71
C GLY A 69 2.00 -4.52 0.74
N GLN A 70 0.68 -4.50 0.68
CA GLN A 70 -0.07 -3.51 -0.12
C GLN A 70 0.10 -2.10 0.44
N ALA A 71 -0.19 -1.91 1.73
CA ALA A 71 -0.16 -0.60 2.37
C ALA A 71 1.24 0.04 2.34
N TRP A 72 2.29 -0.78 2.44
CA TRP A 72 3.68 -0.33 2.40
C TRP A 72 4.29 -0.44 1.00
N SER A 73 3.51 -0.60 -0.06
CA SER A 73 4.05 -0.56 -1.43
C SER A 73 4.52 0.85 -1.80
N GLU A 74 5.38 0.98 -2.82
CA GLU A 74 5.75 2.30 -3.36
C GLU A 74 4.52 3.08 -3.84
N HIS A 75 3.57 2.37 -4.43
CA HIS A 75 2.33 2.94 -4.96
C HIS A 75 1.47 3.60 -3.88
N CYS A 76 1.41 3.01 -2.68
CA CYS A 76 0.62 3.57 -1.57
C CYS A 76 1.42 4.57 -0.71
N CYS A 77 2.70 4.30 -0.45
CA CYS A 77 3.48 5.08 0.52
C CYS A 77 4.32 6.20 -0.10
N TYR A 78 4.50 6.21 -1.43
CA TYR A 78 5.33 7.19 -2.13
C TYR A 78 6.75 7.28 -1.56
N LYS A 79 7.41 6.15 -1.24
CA LYS A 79 8.64 6.15 -0.43
C LYS A 79 9.74 6.96 -1.10
N SER A 80 9.85 6.89 -2.42
CA SER A 80 10.85 7.62 -3.18
C SER A 80 10.50 9.09 -3.41
N SER A 81 9.22 9.40 -3.60
CA SER A 81 8.75 10.73 -4.01
C SER A 81 8.28 11.62 -2.86
N LYS A 82 7.95 11.04 -1.70
CA LYS A 82 7.46 11.78 -0.52
C LYS A 82 8.46 12.85 -0.06
N TYR A 83 9.75 12.53 -0.02
CA TYR A 83 10.78 13.49 0.39
C TYR A 83 10.88 14.70 -0.56
N PRO A 84 11.09 14.52 -1.88
CA PRO A 84 11.17 15.66 -2.79
C PRO A 84 9.84 16.44 -2.87
N LEU A 85 8.68 15.76 -2.82
CA LEU A 85 7.38 16.45 -2.82
C LEU A 85 7.19 17.36 -1.60
N LYS A 86 7.60 16.90 -0.41
CA LYS A 86 7.61 17.73 0.79
C LYS A 86 8.55 18.93 0.67
N GLN A 87 9.73 18.73 0.10
CA GLN A 87 10.74 19.78 -0.01
C GLN A 87 10.35 20.87 -1.01
N PHE A 88 9.67 20.52 -2.10
CA PHE A 88 9.48 21.43 -3.22
C PHE A 88 8.03 21.82 -3.50
N ILE A 89 7.05 20.99 -3.16
CA ILE A 89 5.66 21.16 -3.62
C ILE A 89 4.71 21.50 -2.47
N TYR A 90 4.87 20.89 -1.30
CA TYR A 90 3.85 20.94 -0.25
C TYR A 90 3.60 22.34 0.33
N ASP A 91 4.55 23.26 0.19
CA ASP A 91 4.45 24.64 0.69
C ASP A 91 3.97 25.64 -0.37
N ILE A 92 3.70 25.21 -1.61
CA ILE A 92 3.18 26.08 -2.66
C ILE A 92 1.71 26.44 -2.39
N ALA A 93 1.37 27.73 -2.55
CA ALA A 93 0.01 28.29 -2.58
C ALA A 93 -0.92 27.81 -1.44
N ARG A 94 -0.37 27.64 -0.23
CA ARG A 94 -1.10 27.09 0.93
C ARG A 94 -2.35 27.88 1.27
N GLU A 95 -2.32 29.20 1.09
CA GLU A 95 -3.40 30.10 1.48
C GLU A 95 -4.70 29.91 0.70
N LYS A 96 -4.63 29.36 -0.53
CA LYS A 96 -5.82 29.10 -1.36
C LYS A 96 -6.32 27.67 -1.29
N ILE A 97 -5.58 26.78 -0.64
CA ILE A 97 -5.92 25.36 -0.58
C ILE A 97 -6.80 25.12 0.65
N VAL A 98 -8.03 24.73 0.40
CA VAL A 98 -9.06 24.51 1.42
C VAL A 98 -8.99 23.08 1.98
N ALA A 99 -8.71 22.10 1.11
CA ALA A 99 -8.57 20.69 1.50
C ALA A 99 -7.50 19.97 0.67
N ARG A 100 -6.88 18.95 1.28
CA ARG A 100 -5.84 18.09 0.71
C ARG A 100 -6.11 16.63 1.10
N GLU A 101 -7.17 16.07 0.56
CA GLU A 101 -7.58 14.69 0.81
C GLU A 101 -7.41 13.86 -0.47
N ASP A 102 -8.40 13.06 -0.86
CA ASP A 102 -8.38 12.28 -2.10
C ASP A 102 -8.39 13.21 -3.34
N ALA A 103 -8.95 14.42 -3.20
CA ALA A 103 -8.81 15.51 -4.16
C ALA A 103 -8.32 16.81 -3.51
N GLY A 104 -7.67 17.65 -4.30
CA GLY A 104 -7.30 19.00 -3.90
C GLY A 104 -8.45 19.98 -4.13
N VAL A 105 -8.80 20.75 -3.10
CA VAL A 105 -9.83 21.80 -3.19
C VAL A 105 -9.18 23.17 -3.09
N VAL A 106 -9.39 24.01 -4.09
CA VAL A 106 -8.78 25.35 -4.19
C VAL A 106 -9.88 26.40 -4.37
N GLU A 107 -9.77 27.48 -3.60
CA GLU A 107 -10.67 28.63 -3.72
C GLU A 107 -10.51 29.34 -5.06
N PHE A 108 -11.64 29.62 -5.71
CA PHE A 108 -11.69 30.49 -6.89
C PHE A 108 -12.22 31.88 -6.54
N ASP A 109 -13.39 31.94 -5.89
CA ASP A 109 -14.04 33.15 -5.38
C ASP A 109 -14.93 32.84 -4.15
N ASP A 110 -15.65 33.86 -3.64
CA ASP A 110 -16.48 33.78 -2.43
C ASP A 110 -17.61 32.72 -2.48
N GLY A 111 -17.95 32.19 -3.66
CA GLY A 111 -19.03 31.22 -3.85
C GLY A 111 -18.63 29.92 -4.55
N HIS A 112 -17.39 29.80 -5.02
CA HIS A 112 -16.97 28.70 -5.89
C HIS A 112 -15.56 28.18 -5.58
N TYR A 113 -15.41 26.87 -5.76
CA TYR A 113 -14.18 26.14 -5.56
C TYR A 113 -13.90 25.24 -6.75
N TYR A 114 -12.62 25.04 -7.05
CA TYR A 114 -12.20 23.98 -7.95
C TYR A 114 -11.80 22.75 -7.13
N VAL A 115 -12.35 21.60 -7.51
CA VAL A 115 -11.91 20.30 -7.04
C VAL A 115 -11.13 19.65 -8.17
N ALA A 116 -9.87 19.34 -7.91
CA ALA A 116 -8.97 18.78 -8.90
C ALA A 116 -8.19 17.60 -8.31
N ALA A 117 -8.18 16.50 -9.06
CA ALA A 117 -7.37 15.33 -8.79
C ALA A 117 -6.77 14.86 -10.12
N LEU A 118 -5.62 14.19 -10.05
CA LEU A 118 -4.99 13.56 -11.20
C LEU A 118 -4.41 12.21 -10.79
N GLU A 119 -4.84 11.17 -11.47
CA GLU A 119 -4.35 9.81 -11.28
C GLU A 119 -3.79 9.23 -12.58
N SER A 120 -3.08 8.11 -12.45
CA SER A 120 -2.61 7.32 -13.60
C SER A 120 -2.92 5.85 -13.36
N HIS A 121 -3.24 5.12 -14.43
CA HIS A 121 -3.57 3.70 -14.36
C HIS A 121 -2.71 2.88 -15.33
N ASN A 122 -1.40 3.17 -15.33
CA ASN A 122 -0.48 2.81 -16.41
C ASN A 122 -0.27 1.29 -16.55
N HIS A 123 0.05 0.59 -15.44
CA HIS A 123 0.42 -0.83 -15.51
C HIS A 123 -0.76 -1.71 -15.96
N PRO A 124 -1.98 -1.57 -15.41
CA PRO A 124 -3.10 -2.37 -15.89
C PRO A 124 -3.50 -2.03 -17.33
N SER A 125 -3.48 -0.75 -17.73
CA SER A 125 -3.78 -0.34 -19.11
C SER A 125 -2.74 -0.83 -20.13
N ALA A 126 -1.50 -1.10 -19.72
CA ALA A 126 -0.49 -1.72 -20.57
C ALA A 126 -0.78 -3.21 -20.82
N VAL A 127 -1.44 -3.90 -19.88
CA VAL A 127 -1.82 -5.32 -19.99
C VAL A 127 -3.14 -5.48 -20.73
N GLU A 128 -4.15 -4.70 -20.34
CA GLU A 128 -5.49 -4.69 -20.93
C GLU A 128 -6.00 -3.24 -21.03
N PRO A 129 -5.97 -2.62 -22.22
CA PRO A 129 -6.20 -1.18 -22.35
C PRO A 129 -7.60 -0.70 -21.99
N TYR A 130 -8.65 -1.45 -22.33
CA TYR A 130 -10.02 -0.95 -22.21
C TYR A 130 -10.47 -0.92 -20.75
N GLY A 131 -10.35 -2.04 -20.06
CA GLY A 131 -10.66 -2.16 -18.63
C GLY A 131 -9.71 -1.32 -17.78
N GLY A 132 -8.41 -1.31 -18.08
CA GLY A 132 -7.45 -0.46 -17.37
C GLY A 132 -7.78 1.04 -17.44
N ALA A 133 -8.15 1.54 -18.62
CA ALA A 133 -8.59 2.92 -18.79
C ALA A 133 -9.94 3.17 -18.09
N ALA A 134 -10.90 2.25 -18.23
CA ALA A 134 -12.22 2.39 -17.61
C ALA A 134 -12.15 2.43 -16.08
N THR A 135 -11.34 1.56 -15.45
CA THR A 135 -11.16 1.59 -13.98
C THR A 135 -10.39 2.81 -13.52
N GLY A 136 -9.44 3.32 -14.32
CA GLY A 136 -8.77 4.59 -14.05
C GLY A 136 -9.72 5.79 -14.05
N ILE A 137 -10.61 5.89 -15.05
CA ILE A 137 -11.67 6.93 -15.08
C ILE A 137 -12.60 6.77 -13.88
N GLY A 138 -13.01 5.55 -13.57
CA GLY A 138 -13.87 5.29 -12.41
C GLY A 138 -13.22 5.66 -11.08
N GLY A 139 -11.90 5.43 -10.94
CA GLY A 139 -11.10 5.82 -9.77
C GLY A 139 -11.14 7.31 -9.53
N ILE A 140 -10.62 8.07 -10.49
CA ILE A 140 -10.50 9.53 -10.36
C ILE A 140 -11.83 10.25 -10.16
N VAL A 141 -12.92 9.72 -10.73
CA VAL A 141 -14.25 10.28 -10.48
C VAL A 141 -14.64 10.09 -9.02
N ARG A 142 -14.40 8.91 -8.42
CA ARG A 142 -14.73 8.67 -7.01
C ARG A 142 -13.98 9.61 -6.08
N ASP A 143 -12.70 9.86 -6.33
CA ASP A 143 -11.88 10.75 -5.49
C ASP A 143 -12.41 12.18 -5.47
N VAL A 144 -13.01 12.65 -6.57
CA VAL A 144 -13.58 14.00 -6.67
C VAL A 144 -14.95 14.13 -5.98
N VAL A 145 -15.73 13.04 -5.87
CA VAL A 145 -17.08 13.09 -5.26
C VAL A 145 -17.15 12.61 -3.80
N CYS A 146 -16.11 11.97 -3.28
CA CYS A 146 -16.02 11.56 -1.87
C CYS A 146 -15.65 12.74 -0.97
#